data_AF-I4VV86-F1
#
_entry.id   AF-I4VV86-F1
#
_cell.length_a   1.000
_cell.length_b   1.000
_cell.length_c   1.000
_cell.angle_alpha   90.00
_cell.angle_beta   90.00
_cell.angle_gamma   90.00
#
_symmetry.space_group_name_H-M   'P 1'
#
loop_
_entity.id
_entity.type
_entity.pdbx_description
1 polymer ?
#
loop_
_entity_poly.entity_id
_entity_poly.type
_entity_poly.pdbx_seq_one_letter_code
_entity_poly.pdbx_strand_id
1 'polypeptide(L)'
;MELYAVLQCTWWLLLGVLLLGLAVMVGMDMGVGAILRYVGRTDAERRVALNIVGPHWDGNQVWFVLGGGAVFAAFPLIYATAFSGFYVVMLLLLWSMILRPLGFEYRSKLPSAAWRNVWDWALFVSGLVPMVVFGAAIGNLFHGVPFHFSWNLTSTYTGSFLGLFNPFAILCGLLSLSLSVFMGAVTVMNGATDAIYERARTLVRVGATLAIVLFAVGGFWIHGMTGYVRVAGPGAGVAQTPLQQQVILDAGAWLANFHAHPLLWALPVLGFAGMLLGLAAAG
;
A
#
# COMPACT_ATOMS: atom_id res chain seq x y z
N MET A 1 -12.05 31.18 8.03
CA MET A 1 -11.34 29.96 8.44
C MET A 1 -9.95 30.36 8.87
N GLU A 2 -9.55 30.03 10.10
CA GLU A 2 -8.18 30.25 10.60
C GLU A 2 -7.17 29.61 9.62
N LEU A 3 -6.15 30.36 9.19
CA LEU A 3 -5.10 29.90 8.25
C LEU A 3 -4.52 28.53 8.67
N TYR A 4 -4.39 28.31 9.98
CA TYR A 4 -3.93 27.05 10.56
C TYR A 4 -4.79 25.84 10.13
N ALA A 5 -6.13 25.95 10.16
CA ALA A 5 -7.03 24.87 9.76
C ALA A 5 -6.91 24.58 8.25
N VAL A 6 -6.76 25.63 7.43
CA VAL A 6 -6.54 25.48 5.98
C VAL A 6 -5.25 24.72 5.68
N LEU A 7 -4.17 24.99 6.42
CA LEU A 7 -2.91 24.27 6.28
C LEU A 7 -3.03 22.80 6.68
N GLN A 8 -3.74 22.49 7.78
CA GLN A 8 -3.99 21.11 8.21
C GLN A 8 -4.76 20.31 7.14
N CYS A 9 -5.85 20.87 6.60
CA CYS A 9 -6.62 20.23 5.53
C CYS A 9 -5.79 20.08 4.26
N THR A 10 -5.00 21.09 3.89
CA THR A 10 -4.12 21.03 2.71
C THR A 10 -3.10 19.90 2.85
N TRP A 11 -2.40 19.79 3.98
CA TRP A 11 -1.42 18.73 4.20
C TRP A 11 -2.05 17.33 4.26
N TRP A 12 -3.27 17.22 4.82
CA TRP A 12 -4.02 15.97 4.78
C TRP A 12 -4.39 15.56 3.35
N LEU A 13 -4.86 16.50 2.52
CA LEU A 13 -5.16 16.26 1.10
C LEU A 13 -3.90 15.88 0.32
N LEU A 14 -2.79 16.61 0.53
CA LEU A 14 -1.51 16.31 -0.10
C LEU A 14 -1.02 14.91 0.27
N LEU A 15 -1.15 14.50 1.53
CA LEU A 15 -0.83 13.15 1.94
C LEU A 15 -1.68 12.11 1.20
N GLY A 16 -2.98 12.36 1.02
CA GLY A 16 -3.86 11.51 0.21
C GLY A 16 -3.40 11.38 -1.24
N VAL A 17 -3.02 12.49 -1.87
CA VAL A 17 -2.47 12.51 -3.25
C VAL A 17 -1.15 11.74 -3.33
N LEU A 18 -0.26 11.92 -2.35
CA LEU A 18 1.03 11.22 -2.30
C LEU A 18 0.85 9.71 -2.12
N LEU A 19 -0.06 9.29 -1.24
CA LEU A 19 -0.38 7.87 -1.03
C LEU A 19 -1.03 7.24 -2.27
N LEU A 20 -1.89 7.98 -2.99
CA LEU A 20 -2.45 7.53 -4.25
C LEU A 20 -1.37 7.40 -5.33
N GLY A 21 -0.50 8.40 -5.46
CA GLY A 21 0.63 8.36 -6.39
C GLY A 21 1.59 7.19 -6.09
N LEU A 22 1.90 6.98 -4.82
CA LEU A 22 2.66 5.82 -4.35
C LEU A 22 1.97 4.51 -4.72
N ALA A 23 0.67 4.38 -4.43
CA ALA A 23 -0.09 3.16 -4.74
C ALA A 23 -0.10 2.86 -6.24
N VAL A 24 -0.22 3.86 -7.11
CA VAL A 24 -0.21 3.67 -8.57
C VAL A 24 1.21 3.36 -9.07
N MET A 25 2.17 4.24 -8.79
CA MET A 25 3.53 4.15 -9.35
C MET A 25 4.29 2.95 -8.78
N VAL A 26 4.38 2.87 -7.45
CA VAL A 26 5.08 1.76 -6.79
C VAL A 26 4.27 0.47 -6.90
N GLY A 27 2.92 0.53 -6.81
CA GLY A 27 2.09 -0.66 -6.94
C GLY A 27 2.19 -1.32 -8.32
N MET A 28 2.28 -0.54 -9.39
CA MET A 28 2.55 -1.05 -10.74
C MET A 28 3.88 -1.81 -10.80
N ASP A 29 4.94 -1.15 -10.36
CA ASP A 29 6.30 -1.65 -10.39
C ASP A 29 6.51 -2.90 -9.54
N MET A 30 5.98 -2.90 -8.33
CA MET A 30 6.00 -4.05 -7.43
C MET A 30 5.13 -5.18 -7.96
N GLY A 31 4.06 -4.85 -8.68
CA GLY A 31 3.22 -5.80 -9.40
C GLY A 31 3.99 -6.58 -10.44
N VAL A 32 4.75 -5.89 -11.30
CA VAL A 32 5.62 -6.54 -12.31
C VAL A 32 6.64 -7.48 -11.64
N GLY A 33 7.23 -7.05 -10.52
CA GLY A 33 8.12 -7.90 -9.72
C GLY A 33 7.40 -9.15 -9.18
N ALA A 34 6.25 -8.97 -8.53
CA ALA A 34 5.46 -10.04 -7.92
C ALA A 34 4.96 -11.08 -8.94
N ILE A 35 4.81 -10.72 -10.21
CA ILE A 35 4.37 -11.63 -11.26
C ILE A 35 5.51 -12.13 -12.16
N LEU A 36 6.74 -11.63 -11.97
CA LEU A 36 7.88 -11.82 -12.87
C LEU A 36 8.09 -13.27 -13.30
N ARG A 37 8.08 -14.20 -12.34
CA ARG A 37 8.33 -15.63 -12.61
C ARG A 37 7.15 -16.35 -13.26
N TYR A 38 5.95 -15.79 -13.15
CA TYR A 38 4.77 -16.32 -13.82
C TYR A 38 4.71 -15.86 -15.28
N VAL A 39 4.91 -14.56 -15.52
CA VAL A 39 4.85 -13.97 -16.88
C VAL A 39 6.09 -14.29 -17.69
N GLY A 40 7.26 -14.45 -17.07
CA GLY A 40 8.51 -14.86 -17.73
C GLY A 40 8.92 -16.29 -17.35
N ARG A 41 8.81 -17.22 -18.31
CA ARG A 41 9.18 -18.63 -18.14
C ARG A 41 10.62 -18.87 -18.57
N THR A 42 11.11 -18.13 -19.58
CA THR A 42 12.51 -18.13 -20.00
C THR A 42 13.27 -16.88 -19.49
N ASP A 43 14.60 -16.90 -19.57
CA ASP A 43 15.43 -15.74 -19.22
C ASP A 43 15.14 -14.52 -20.13
N ALA A 44 14.90 -14.78 -21.43
CA ALA A 44 14.54 -13.73 -22.38
C ALA A 44 13.20 -13.09 -22.03
N GLU A 45 12.18 -13.89 -21.70
CA GLU A 45 10.86 -13.36 -21.32
C GLU A 45 10.91 -12.58 -19.99
N ARG A 46 11.68 -13.04 -19.00
CA ARG A 46 11.90 -12.28 -17.76
C ARG A 46 12.57 -10.95 -18.04
N ARG A 47 13.56 -10.93 -18.93
CA ARG A 47 14.23 -9.69 -19.33
C ARG A 47 13.28 -8.73 -20.03
N VAL A 48 12.38 -9.22 -20.88
CA VAL A 48 11.32 -8.38 -21.48
C VAL A 48 10.47 -7.74 -20.39
N ALA A 49 9.93 -8.52 -19.45
CA ALA A 49 9.11 -7.99 -18.36
C ALA A 49 9.85 -6.95 -17.50
N LEU A 50 11.13 -7.17 -17.18
CA LEU A 50 11.94 -6.22 -16.43
C LEU A 50 12.24 -4.94 -17.21
N ASN A 51 12.49 -5.04 -18.52
CA ASN A 51 12.79 -3.89 -19.37
C ASN A 51 11.57 -2.97 -19.56
N ILE A 52 10.34 -3.48 -19.42
CA ILE A 52 9.12 -2.66 -19.48
C ILE A 52 9.11 -1.62 -18.34
N VAL A 53 9.62 -1.97 -17.16
CA VAL A 53 9.69 -1.07 -15.99
C VAL A 53 11.06 -0.44 -15.77
N GLY A 54 12.10 -0.99 -16.40
CA GLY A 54 13.49 -0.55 -16.28
C GLY A 54 13.73 0.97 -16.38
N PRO A 55 13.12 1.69 -17.34
CA PRO A 55 13.37 3.13 -17.52
C PRO A 55 12.78 4.05 -16.44
N HIS A 56 11.80 3.58 -15.64
CA HIS A 56 11.01 4.48 -14.78
C HIS A 56 10.87 4.01 -13.33
N TRP A 57 11.22 2.75 -13.01
CA TRP A 57 11.03 2.21 -11.66
C TRP A 57 11.73 3.01 -10.56
N ASP A 58 12.92 3.56 -10.84
CA ASP A 58 13.69 4.31 -9.86
C ASP A 58 12.99 5.65 -9.53
N GLY A 59 12.50 6.34 -10.56
CA GLY A 59 11.67 7.55 -10.39
C GLY A 59 10.36 7.27 -9.66
N ASN A 60 9.72 6.13 -9.92
CA ASN A 60 8.51 5.72 -9.22
C ASN A 60 8.76 5.47 -7.73
N GLN A 61 9.93 4.92 -7.35
CA GLN A 61 10.29 4.74 -5.94
C GLN A 61 10.46 6.05 -5.17
N VAL A 62 10.74 7.17 -5.84
CA VAL A 62 10.81 8.48 -5.19
C VAL A 62 9.47 8.83 -4.53
N TRP A 63 8.33 8.35 -5.03
CA TRP A 63 7.02 8.56 -4.38
C TRP A 63 6.94 7.93 -2.99
N PHE A 64 7.62 6.79 -2.76
CA PHE A 64 7.73 6.20 -1.44
C PHE A 64 8.55 7.09 -0.50
N VAL A 65 9.72 7.55 -0.96
CA VAL A 65 10.59 8.44 -0.18
C VAL A 65 9.91 9.78 0.13
N LEU A 66 9.26 10.38 -0.88
CA LEU A 66 8.50 11.62 -0.75
C LEU A 66 7.33 11.46 0.21
N GLY A 67 6.59 10.35 0.13
CA GLY A 67 5.51 10.03 1.07
C GLY A 67 6.01 9.97 2.51
N GLY A 68 7.10 9.22 2.77
CA GLY A 68 7.71 9.15 4.10
C GLY A 68 8.22 10.51 4.59
N GLY A 69 8.91 11.26 3.73
CA GLY A 69 9.42 12.60 4.04
C GLY A 69 8.31 13.63 4.30
N ALA A 70 7.19 13.55 3.57
CA ALA A 70 6.03 14.41 3.79
C ALA A 70 5.36 14.12 5.15
N VAL A 71 5.22 12.84 5.53
CA VAL A 71 4.71 12.48 6.87
C VAL A 71 5.68 12.97 7.95
N PHE A 72 6.99 12.84 7.76
CA PHE A 72 7.98 13.37 8.69
C PHE A 72 7.89 14.89 8.85
N ALA A 73 7.74 15.63 7.74
CA ALA A 73 7.70 17.10 7.75
C ALA A 73 6.37 17.65 8.31
N ALA A 74 5.23 17.10 7.89
CA ALA A 74 3.91 17.61 8.23
C ALA A 74 3.31 16.97 9.49
N PHE A 75 3.65 15.72 9.77
CA PHE A 75 3.05 14.91 10.83
C PHE A 75 4.13 14.13 11.63
N PRO A 76 5.11 14.80 12.26
CA PRO A 76 6.26 14.14 12.87
C PRO A 76 5.90 13.13 13.96
N LEU A 77 4.83 13.36 14.73
CA LEU A 77 4.35 12.39 15.72
C LEU A 77 3.78 11.11 15.08
N ILE A 78 3.08 11.24 13.94
CA ILE A 78 2.60 10.08 13.17
C ILE A 78 3.79 9.32 12.62
N TYR A 79 4.77 10.03 12.04
CA TYR A 79 5.99 9.42 11.53
C TYR A 79 6.72 8.62 12.62
N ALA A 80 7.06 9.26 13.74
CA ALA A 80 7.81 8.64 14.82
C ALA A 80 7.06 7.44 15.42
N THR A 81 5.75 7.58 15.65
CA THR A 81 4.93 6.51 16.25
C THR A 81 4.76 5.34 15.29
N ALA A 82 4.46 5.59 14.01
CA ALA A 82 4.28 4.53 13.04
C ALA A 82 5.59 3.77 12.79
N PHE A 83 6.70 4.46 12.53
CA PHE A 83 7.97 3.80 12.22
C PHE A 83 8.57 3.06 13.42
N SER A 84 8.36 3.54 14.65
CA SER A 84 8.80 2.84 15.87
C SER A 84 7.85 1.70 16.30
N GLY A 85 6.54 1.88 16.17
CA GLY A 85 5.56 0.83 16.50
C GLY A 85 5.57 -0.33 15.51
N PHE A 86 5.74 -0.02 14.22
CA PHE A 86 5.89 -1.01 13.15
C PHE A 86 7.35 -1.40 12.89
N TYR A 87 8.23 -1.31 13.89
CA TYR A 87 9.69 -1.44 13.70
C TYR A 87 10.13 -2.64 12.84
N VAL A 88 9.72 -3.86 13.23
CA VAL A 88 10.07 -5.08 12.48
C VAL A 88 9.49 -5.07 11.06
N VAL A 89 8.26 -4.58 10.92
CA VAL A 89 7.56 -4.45 9.62
C VAL A 89 8.31 -3.48 8.70
N MET A 90 8.79 -2.35 9.23
CA MET A 90 9.56 -1.35 8.49
C MET A 90 10.95 -1.88 8.09
N LEU A 91 11.59 -2.70 8.94
CA LEU A 91 12.85 -3.37 8.57
C LEU A 91 12.65 -4.38 7.44
N LEU A 92 11.59 -5.18 7.49
CA LEU A 92 11.23 -6.10 6.40
C LEU A 92 10.97 -5.35 5.10
N LEU A 93 10.22 -4.25 5.17
CA LEU A 93 10.00 -3.37 4.02
C LEU A 93 11.33 -2.84 3.48
N LEU A 94 12.18 -2.26 4.34
CA LEU A 94 13.49 -1.72 3.95
C LEU A 94 14.37 -2.76 3.25
N TRP A 95 14.55 -3.94 3.84
CA TRP A 95 15.38 -4.98 3.24
C TRP A 95 14.81 -5.47 1.91
N SER A 96 13.48 -5.65 1.82
CA SER A 96 12.85 -6.03 0.56
C SER A 96 13.02 -4.97 -0.51
N MET A 97 12.97 -3.68 -0.16
CA MET A 97 13.18 -2.59 -1.11
C MET A 97 14.65 -2.45 -1.52
N ILE A 98 15.62 -2.74 -0.65
CA ILE A 98 17.06 -2.78 -1.01
C ILE A 98 17.35 -3.84 -2.07
N LEU A 99 16.69 -5.01 -2.00
CA LEU A 99 16.91 -6.09 -2.97
C LEU A 99 16.57 -5.68 -4.41
N ARG A 100 15.66 -4.72 -4.60
CA ARG A 100 15.14 -4.36 -5.92
C ARG A 100 16.14 -3.61 -6.79
N PRO A 101 16.72 -2.46 -6.38
CA PRO A 101 17.80 -1.81 -7.14
C PRO A 101 18.94 -2.75 -7.48
N LEU A 102 19.37 -3.56 -6.50
CA LEU A 102 20.43 -4.55 -6.69
C LEU A 102 20.03 -5.61 -7.71
N GLY A 103 18.78 -6.07 -7.68
CA GLY A 103 18.24 -7.01 -8.66
C GLY A 103 18.28 -6.46 -10.09
N PHE A 104 17.83 -5.22 -10.31
CA PHE A 104 17.89 -4.62 -11.64
C PHE A 104 19.33 -4.42 -12.14
N GLU A 105 20.21 -3.93 -11.28
CA GLU A 105 21.59 -3.61 -11.67
C GLU A 105 22.45 -4.88 -11.84
N TYR A 106 22.32 -5.86 -10.94
CA TYR A 106 23.26 -6.99 -10.86
C TYR A 106 22.82 -8.23 -11.62
N ARG A 107 21.53 -8.42 -11.90
CA ARG A 107 21.00 -9.63 -12.55
C ARG A 107 21.77 -10.02 -13.82
N SER A 108 22.14 -9.05 -14.66
CA SER A 108 22.78 -9.30 -15.95
C SER A 108 24.30 -9.14 -15.96
N LYS A 109 24.95 -8.88 -14.81
CA LYS A 109 26.40 -8.65 -14.74
C LYS A 109 27.24 -9.93 -14.87
N LEU A 110 26.67 -11.10 -14.56
CA LEU A 110 27.35 -12.39 -14.69
C LEU A 110 26.61 -13.32 -15.68
N PRO A 111 27.34 -14.03 -16.57
CA PRO A 111 26.77 -15.00 -17.50
C PRO A 111 26.50 -16.35 -16.81
N SER A 112 25.78 -16.35 -15.69
CA SER A 112 25.43 -17.55 -14.91
C SER A 112 23.92 -17.67 -14.72
N ALA A 113 23.37 -18.84 -15.06
CA ALA A 113 21.94 -19.13 -14.89
C ALA A 113 21.54 -19.16 -13.40
N ALA A 114 22.41 -19.70 -12.53
CA ALA A 114 22.19 -19.71 -11.08
C ALA A 114 22.15 -18.28 -10.52
N TRP A 115 23.06 -17.42 -10.98
CA TRP A 115 23.09 -16.00 -10.60
C TRP A 115 21.81 -15.27 -10.98
N ARG A 116 21.39 -15.37 -12.24
CA ARG A 116 20.14 -14.75 -12.72
C ARG A 116 18.93 -15.27 -11.95
N ASN A 117 18.90 -16.56 -11.62
CA ASN A 117 17.81 -17.16 -10.86
C ASN A 117 17.69 -16.62 -9.42
N VAL A 118 18.82 -16.35 -8.75
CA VAL A 118 18.83 -15.72 -7.42
C VAL A 118 18.23 -14.31 -7.50
N TRP A 119 18.65 -13.51 -8.48
CA TRP A 119 18.10 -12.17 -8.66
C TRP A 119 16.64 -12.16 -9.13
N ASP A 120 16.22 -13.14 -9.95
CA ASP A 120 14.82 -13.32 -10.31
C ASP A 120 13.95 -13.59 -9.09
N TRP A 121 14.45 -14.35 -8.11
CA TRP A 121 13.76 -14.54 -6.82
C TRP A 121 13.79 -13.27 -5.96
N ALA A 122 14.92 -12.57 -5.90
CA ALA A 122 15.01 -11.31 -5.16
C ALA A 122 14.05 -10.24 -5.71
N LEU A 123 13.91 -10.14 -7.04
CA LEU A 123 12.98 -9.24 -7.72
C LEU A 123 11.52 -9.65 -7.48
N PHE A 124 11.24 -10.96 -7.43
CA PHE A 124 9.92 -11.46 -7.05
C PHE A 124 9.56 -11.11 -5.60
N VAL A 125 10.45 -11.41 -4.65
CA VAL A 125 10.24 -11.15 -3.22
C VAL A 125 10.12 -9.65 -2.95
N SER A 126 10.97 -8.84 -3.59
CA SER A 126 10.91 -7.38 -3.48
C SER A 126 9.67 -6.76 -4.13
N GLY A 127 9.01 -7.44 -5.07
CA GLY A 127 7.68 -7.04 -5.56
C GLY A 127 6.54 -7.45 -4.62
N LEU A 128 6.61 -8.67 -4.07
CA LEU A 128 5.53 -9.24 -3.26
C LEU A 128 5.48 -8.67 -1.84
N VAL A 129 6.62 -8.65 -1.14
CA VAL A 129 6.68 -8.35 0.30
C VAL A 129 6.22 -6.92 0.61
N PRO A 130 6.68 -5.86 -0.09
CA PRO A 130 6.21 -4.50 0.16
C PRO A 130 4.70 -4.38 0.07
N MET A 131 4.09 -4.98 -0.95
CA MET A 131 2.65 -4.84 -1.20
C MET A 131 1.80 -5.49 -0.12
N VAL A 132 2.19 -6.67 0.36
CA VAL A 132 1.55 -7.32 1.50
C VAL A 132 1.74 -6.50 2.78
N VAL A 133 2.97 -6.03 3.03
CA VAL A 133 3.30 -5.23 4.22
C VAL A 133 2.53 -3.92 4.26
N PHE A 134 2.45 -3.16 3.16
CA PHE A 134 1.70 -1.91 3.09
C PHE A 134 0.21 -2.13 3.38
N GLY A 135 -0.40 -3.11 2.72
CA GLY A 135 -1.81 -3.41 2.94
C GLY A 135 -2.09 -3.83 4.38
N ALA A 136 -1.24 -4.69 4.94
CA ALA A 136 -1.37 -5.13 6.34
C ALA A 136 -1.16 -4.00 7.35
N ALA A 137 -0.24 -3.07 7.07
CA ALA A 137 -0.05 -1.88 7.90
C ALA A 137 -1.31 -1.00 7.92
N ILE A 138 -1.89 -0.73 6.74
CA ILE A 138 -3.16 0.02 6.63
C ILE A 138 -4.31 -0.71 7.34
N GLY A 139 -4.41 -2.04 7.19
CA GLY A 139 -5.40 -2.85 7.91
C GLY A 139 -5.26 -2.76 9.45
N ASN A 140 -4.03 -2.73 9.96
CA ASN A 140 -3.78 -2.52 11.39
C ASN A 140 -4.17 -1.10 11.86
N LEU A 141 -4.15 -0.08 10.98
CA LEU A 141 -4.65 1.25 11.35
C LEU A 141 -6.16 1.26 11.58
N PHE A 142 -6.93 0.43 10.86
CA PHE A 142 -8.37 0.28 11.10
C PHE A 142 -8.68 -0.48 12.39
N HIS A 143 -7.90 -1.51 12.69
CA HIS A 143 -8.05 -2.28 13.93
C HIS A 143 -7.52 -1.52 15.17
N GLY A 144 -6.60 -0.59 14.96
CA GLY A 144 -5.85 0.09 16.01
C GLY A 144 -4.58 -0.65 16.42
N VAL A 145 -3.58 0.15 16.78
CA VAL A 145 -2.24 -0.33 17.16
C VAL A 145 -2.02 0.02 18.64
N PRO A 146 -1.59 -0.92 19.49
CA PRO A 146 -1.41 -0.68 20.91
C PRO A 146 -0.16 0.15 21.19
N PHE A 147 -0.34 1.46 21.35
CA PHE A 147 0.68 2.38 21.84
C PHE A 147 0.04 3.42 22.76
N HIS A 148 0.86 4.11 23.54
CA HIS A 148 0.42 5.25 24.35
C HIS A 148 1.48 6.34 24.36
N PHE A 149 1.07 7.55 24.71
CA PHE A 149 1.97 8.70 24.88
C PHE A 149 2.24 8.96 26.35
N SER A 150 3.50 9.22 26.67
CA SER A 150 3.90 9.82 27.95
C SER A 150 3.56 11.32 27.97
N TRP A 151 3.68 11.95 29.15
CA TRP A 151 3.41 13.38 29.35
C TRP A 151 4.23 14.31 28.42
N ASN A 152 5.40 13.85 27.99
CA ASN A 152 6.31 14.56 27.08
C ASN A 152 6.10 14.18 25.61
N LEU A 153 4.96 13.55 25.26
CA LEU A 153 4.63 13.09 23.91
C LEU A 153 5.55 11.98 23.35
N THR A 154 6.35 11.33 24.19
CA THR A 154 7.08 10.12 23.77
C THR A 154 6.10 8.96 23.58
N SER A 155 6.08 8.40 22.37
CA SER A 155 5.28 7.22 22.04
C SER A 155 5.95 5.95 22.55
N THR A 156 5.18 5.08 23.20
CA THR A 156 5.62 3.75 23.64
C THR A 156 4.68 2.70 23.06
N TYR A 157 5.22 1.83 22.21
CA TYR A 157 4.50 0.68 21.66
C TYR A 157 4.48 -0.46 22.69
N THR A 158 3.30 -1.01 22.94
CA THR A 158 3.10 -2.09 23.93
C THR A 158 2.61 -3.40 23.30
N GLY A 159 2.48 -3.42 21.96
CA GLY A 159 2.13 -4.64 21.24
C GLY A 159 3.31 -5.53 20.94
N SER A 160 3.06 -6.55 20.12
CA SER A 160 4.07 -7.47 19.61
C SER A 160 4.03 -7.52 18.09
N PHE A 161 5.10 -7.99 17.46
CA PHE A 161 5.13 -8.20 16.00
C PHE A 161 4.06 -9.21 15.56
N LEU A 162 3.90 -10.31 16.31
CA LEU A 162 2.89 -11.32 16.01
C LEU A 162 1.46 -10.79 16.16
N GLY A 163 1.23 -9.83 17.08
CA GLY A 163 -0.07 -9.17 17.25
C GLY A 163 -0.52 -8.35 16.04
N LEU A 164 0.41 -7.98 15.14
CA LEU A 164 0.09 -7.29 13.89
C LEU A 164 -0.52 -8.22 12.83
N PHE A 165 -0.41 -9.54 13.00
CA PHE A 165 -0.99 -10.54 12.12
C PHE A 165 -2.41 -10.88 12.58
N ASN A 166 -3.34 -9.97 12.32
CA ASN A 166 -4.77 -10.22 12.50
C ASN A 166 -5.45 -10.52 11.15
N PRO A 167 -6.60 -11.22 11.14
CA PRO A 167 -7.28 -11.61 9.90
C PRO A 167 -7.61 -10.43 8.97
N PHE A 168 -7.97 -9.27 9.54
CA PHE A 168 -8.30 -8.08 8.75
C PHE A 168 -7.05 -7.47 8.10
N ALA A 169 -5.93 -7.42 8.82
CA ALA A 169 -4.64 -7.00 8.25
C ALA A 169 -4.17 -7.93 7.12
N ILE A 170 -4.36 -9.25 7.27
CA ILE A 170 -4.06 -10.21 6.20
C ILE A 170 -4.93 -9.93 4.96
N LEU A 171 -6.24 -9.71 5.15
CA LEU A 171 -7.16 -9.35 4.07
C LEU A 171 -6.69 -8.08 3.34
N CYS A 172 -6.33 -7.02 4.08
CA CYS A 172 -5.83 -5.78 3.48
C CYS A 172 -4.48 -5.98 2.77
N GLY A 173 -3.58 -6.81 3.30
CA GLY A 173 -2.33 -7.19 2.65
C GLY A 173 -2.56 -7.92 1.32
N LEU A 174 -3.47 -8.89 1.29
CA LEU A 174 -3.86 -9.62 0.08
C LEU A 174 -4.58 -8.71 -0.92
N LEU A 175 -5.41 -7.77 -0.46
CA LEU A 175 -6.06 -6.79 -1.32
C LEU A 175 -5.02 -5.90 -2.01
N SER A 176 -4.07 -5.36 -1.26
CA SER A 176 -2.98 -4.52 -1.78
C SER A 176 -2.12 -5.29 -2.80
N LEU A 177 -1.75 -6.54 -2.50
CA LEU A 177 -1.05 -7.40 -3.44
C LEU A 177 -1.88 -7.68 -4.70
N SER A 178 -3.19 -7.94 -4.57
CA SER A 178 -4.06 -8.23 -5.71
C SER A 178 -4.20 -7.03 -6.64
N LEU A 179 -4.33 -5.82 -6.07
CA LEU A 179 -4.34 -4.56 -6.83
C LEU A 179 -3.00 -4.32 -7.53
N SER A 180 -1.89 -4.57 -6.85
CA SER A 180 -0.55 -4.47 -7.43
C SER A 180 -0.34 -5.46 -8.57
N VAL A 181 -0.74 -6.73 -8.39
CA VAL A 181 -0.72 -7.76 -9.45
C VAL A 181 -1.56 -7.33 -10.65
N PHE A 182 -2.76 -6.79 -10.42
CA PHE A 182 -3.61 -6.26 -11.47
C PHE A 182 -2.90 -5.15 -12.27
N MET A 183 -2.40 -4.10 -11.58
CA MET A 183 -1.72 -2.98 -12.25
C MET A 183 -0.43 -3.41 -12.95
N GLY A 184 0.38 -4.25 -12.31
CA GLY A 184 1.62 -4.78 -12.90
C GLY A 184 1.36 -5.65 -14.13
N ALA A 185 0.31 -6.46 -14.11
CA ALA A 185 -0.07 -7.29 -15.26
C ALA A 185 -0.57 -6.43 -16.43
N VAL A 186 -1.35 -5.38 -16.18
CA VAL A 186 -1.74 -4.40 -17.21
C VAL A 186 -0.50 -3.73 -17.81
N THR A 187 0.49 -3.35 -17.00
CA THR A 187 1.75 -2.77 -17.49
C THR A 187 2.54 -3.74 -18.36
N VAL A 188 2.60 -5.02 -18.00
CA VAL A 188 3.22 -6.04 -18.85
C VAL A 188 2.45 -6.20 -20.16
N MET A 189 1.11 -6.20 -20.14
CA MET A 189 0.30 -6.26 -21.37
C MET A 189 0.55 -5.08 -22.31
N ASN A 190 0.81 -3.88 -21.77
CA ASN A 190 1.09 -2.69 -22.59
C ASN A 190 2.46 -2.74 -23.28
N GLY A 191 3.41 -3.52 -22.75
CA GLY A 191 4.80 -3.56 -23.24
C GLY A 191 5.27 -4.89 -23.81
N ALA A 192 4.43 -5.94 -23.79
CA ALA A 192 4.78 -7.28 -24.23
C ALA A 192 3.79 -7.84 -25.25
N THR A 193 4.25 -8.81 -26.05
CA THR A 193 3.46 -9.51 -27.06
C THR A 193 3.34 -11.01 -26.76
N ASP A 194 2.52 -11.71 -27.55
CA ASP A 194 2.46 -13.17 -27.64
C ASP A 194 2.23 -13.87 -26.29
N ALA A 195 3.07 -14.84 -25.94
CA ALA A 195 2.90 -15.67 -24.77
C ALA A 195 3.03 -14.89 -23.44
N ILE A 196 3.81 -13.79 -23.42
CA ILE A 196 3.92 -12.94 -22.22
C ILE A 196 2.62 -12.17 -22.02
N TYR A 197 2.05 -11.64 -23.11
CA TYR A 197 0.77 -10.93 -23.10
C TYR A 197 -0.36 -11.82 -22.56
N GLU A 198 -0.52 -13.04 -23.07
CA GLU A 198 -1.61 -13.94 -22.62
C GLU A 198 -1.49 -14.36 -21.15
N ARG A 199 -0.25 -14.57 -20.67
CA ARG A 199 0.00 -14.84 -19.24
C ARG A 199 -0.31 -13.61 -18.37
N ALA A 200 0.06 -12.42 -18.83
CA ALA A 200 -0.27 -11.19 -18.12
C ALA A 200 -1.79 -10.95 -18.11
N ARG A 201 -2.49 -11.16 -19.23
CA ARG A 201 -3.96 -11.08 -19.33
C ARG A 201 -4.67 -12.01 -18.34
N THR A 202 -4.16 -13.23 -18.18
CA THR A 202 -4.68 -14.16 -17.17
C THR A 202 -4.55 -13.57 -15.75
N LEU A 203 -3.41 -12.95 -15.43
CA LEU A 203 -3.19 -12.31 -14.13
C LEU A 203 -3.98 -11.02 -13.94
N VAL A 204 -4.30 -10.27 -14.99
CA VAL A 204 -5.24 -9.14 -14.91
C VAL A 204 -6.60 -9.64 -14.43
N ARG A 205 -7.11 -10.73 -15.02
CA ARG A 205 -8.40 -11.31 -14.65
C ARG A 205 -8.40 -11.81 -13.19
N VAL A 206 -7.37 -12.57 -12.81
CA VAL A 206 -7.24 -13.10 -11.44
C VAL A 206 -7.06 -11.97 -10.43
N GLY A 207 -6.13 -11.04 -10.67
CA GLY A 207 -5.83 -9.91 -9.77
C GLY A 207 -7.03 -8.99 -9.57
N ALA A 208 -7.72 -8.61 -10.65
CA ALA A 208 -8.94 -7.78 -10.56
C ALA A 208 -10.05 -8.50 -9.80
N THR A 209 -10.30 -9.79 -10.11
CA THR A 209 -11.35 -10.57 -9.45
C THR A 209 -11.07 -10.70 -7.95
N LEU A 210 -9.84 -11.06 -7.58
CA LEU A 210 -9.44 -11.15 -6.16
C LEU A 210 -9.55 -9.79 -5.48
N ALA A 211 -9.09 -8.70 -6.11
CA ALA A 211 -9.20 -7.36 -5.54
C ALA A 211 -10.67 -6.94 -5.31
N ILE A 212 -11.57 -7.21 -6.26
CA ILE A 212 -13.01 -6.95 -6.13
C ILE A 212 -13.60 -7.72 -4.95
N VAL A 213 -13.33 -9.03 -4.87
CA VAL A 213 -13.85 -9.88 -3.79
C VAL A 213 -13.30 -9.45 -2.44
N LEU A 214 -11.99 -9.25 -2.32
CA LEU A 214 -11.35 -8.83 -1.07
C LEU A 214 -11.81 -7.44 -0.63
N PHE A 215 -11.99 -6.50 -1.56
CA PHE A 215 -12.51 -5.17 -1.25
C PHE A 215 -13.97 -5.22 -0.78
N ALA A 216 -14.82 -6.05 -1.42
CA ALA A 216 -16.21 -6.26 -0.99
C ALA A 216 -16.28 -6.90 0.40
N VAL A 217 -15.50 -7.97 0.64
CA VAL A 217 -15.44 -8.64 1.94
C VAL A 217 -14.92 -7.68 3.01
N GLY A 218 -13.86 -6.92 2.74
CA GLY A 218 -13.33 -5.92 3.67
C GLY A 218 -14.32 -4.81 3.98
N GLY A 219 -15.03 -4.32 2.96
CA GLY A 219 -16.09 -3.31 3.12
C GLY A 219 -17.29 -3.82 3.92
N PHE A 220 -17.67 -5.09 3.77
CA PHE A 220 -18.69 -5.70 4.64
C PHE A 220 -18.16 -5.90 6.07
N TRP A 221 -16.92 -6.35 6.22
CA TRP A 221 -16.29 -6.57 7.53
C TRP A 221 -16.22 -5.26 8.34
N ILE A 222 -15.83 -4.15 7.71
CA ILE A 222 -15.66 -2.86 8.39
C ILE A 222 -16.95 -2.35 9.04
N HIS A 223 -18.12 -2.74 8.52
CA HIS A 223 -19.41 -2.38 9.09
C HIS A 223 -19.57 -2.90 10.53
N GLY A 224 -19.04 -4.08 10.83
CA GLY A 224 -19.07 -4.69 12.16
C GLY A 224 -17.88 -4.32 13.05
N MET A 225 -16.91 -3.56 12.54
CA MET A 225 -15.73 -3.18 13.31
C MET A 225 -16.01 -2.00 14.23
N THR A 226 -15.39 -2.01 15.40
CA THR A 226 -15.34 -0.86 16.29
C THR A 226 -14.42 0.20 15.69
N GLY A 227 -14.92 1.42 15.51
CA GLY A 227 -14.15 2.56 15.02
C GLY A 227 -13.84 3.57 16.11
N TYR A 228 -13.04 4.56 15.74
CA TYR A 228 -12.55 5.61 16.64
C TYR A 228 -13.33 6.91 16.40
N VAL A 229 -14.05 7.37 17.42
CA VAL A 229 -14.82 8.62 17.36
C VAL A 229 -14.19 9.65 18.29
N ARG A 230 -13.76 10.79 17.72
CA ARG A 230 -13.30 11.93 18.49
C ARG A 230 -14.51 12.64 19.12
N VAL A 231 -14.59 12.63 20.45
CA VAL A 231 -15.70 13.25 21.21
C VAL A 231 -15.36 14.64 21.72
N ALA A 232 -14.09 14.89 22.04
CA ALA A 232 -13.63 16.19 22.50
C ALA A 232 -12.20 16.44 22.08
N GLY A 233 -11.84 17.72 22.00
CA GLY A 233 -10.47 18.15 21.86
C GLY A 233 -10.37 19.66 21.71
N PRO A 234 -9.15 20.19 21.57
CA PRO A 234 -8.90 21.62 21.45
C PRO A 234 -9.65 22.21 20.25
N GLY A 235 -10.07 23.48 20.40
CA GLY A 235 -10.81 24.21 19.37
C GLY A 235 -10.04 24.37 18.05
N ALA A 236 -10.76 24.75 16.99
CA ALA A 236 -10.13 25.02 15.70
C ALA A 236 -9.08 26.15 15.83
N GLY A 237 -7.93 26.00 15.16
CA GLY A 237 -6.84 26.99 15.24
C GLY A 237 -5.84 26.77 16.37
N VAL A 238 -6.13 25.89 17.33
CA VAL A 238 -5.20 25.54 18.42
C VAL A 238 -4.38 24.32 18.04
N ALA A 239 -3.12 24.28 18.49
CA ALA A 239 -2.23 23.13 18.31
C ALA A 239 -2.90 21.84 18.79
N GLN A 240 -3.09 20.88 17.88
CA GLN A 240 -3.76 19.62 18.17
C GLN A 240 -2.71 18.61 18.69
N THR A 241 -2.73 18.29 19.98
CA THR A 241 -1.86 17.24 20.56
C THR A 241 -2.67 16.02 20.98
N PRO A 242 -2.15 14.79 20.87
CA PRO A 242 -2.86 13.57 21.27
C PRO A 242 -3.36 13.59 22.72
N LEU A 243 -2.62 14.22 23.64
CA LEU A 243 -2.97 14.28 25.08
C LEU A 243 -4.22 15.11 25.36
N GLN A 244 -4.61 16.00 24.44
CA GLN A 244 -5.79 16.86 24.59
C GLN A 244 -7.01 16.30 23.84
N GLN A 245 -6.84 15.20 23.10
CA GLN A 245 -7.91 14.57 22.34
C GLN A 245 -8.58 13.51 23.20
N GLN A 246 -9.90 13.46 23.17
CA GLN A 246 -10.67 12.37 23.73
C GLN A 246 -11.31 11.59 22.58
N VAL A 247 -11.01 10.30 22.56
CA VAL A 247 -11.49 9.36 21.55
C VAL A 247 -12.19 8.22 22.26
N ILE A 248 -13.40 7.89 21.82
CA ILE A 248 -14.11 6.70 22.26
C ILE A 248 -14.13 5.66 21.14
N LEU A 249 -14.35 4.43 21.54
CA LEU A 249 -14.60 3.30 20.65
C LEU A 249 -16.10 3.14 20.47
N ASP A 250 -16.57 3.12 19.22
CA ASP A 250 -17.99 2.94 18.91
C ASP A 250 -18.19 1.95 17.75
N ALA A 251 -19.23 1.13 17.84
CA ALA A 251 -19.49 0.04 16.91
C ALA A 251 -19.99 0.58 15.57
N GLY A 252 -19.36 0.19 14.46
CA GLY A 252 -19.74 0.65 13.12
C GLY A 252 -19.34 2.10 12.80
N ALA A 253 -18.59 2.76 13.70
CA ALA A 253 -18.20 4.16 13.54
C ALA A 253 -17.40 4.45 12.27
N TRP A 254 -16.72 3.45 11.69
CA TRP A 254 -15.99 3.60 10.43
C TRP A 254 -16.87 4.07 9.25
N LEU A 255 -18.17 3.73 9.27
CA LEU A 255 -19.12 4.10 8.22
C LEU A 255 -19.99 5.31 8.58
N ALA A 256 -19.82 5.91 9.76
CA ALA A 256 -20.64 7.03 10.21
C ALA A 256 -20.62 8.22 9.22
N ASN A 257 -19.44 8.56 8.69
CA ASN A 257 -19.31 9.62 7.68
C ASN A 257 -19.99 9.28 6.35
N PHE A 258 -20.00 8.01 5.94
CA PHE A 258 -20.67 7.57 4.72
C PHE A 258 -22.19 7.65 4.85
N HIS A 259 -22.74 7.46 6.05
CA HIS A 259 -24.15 7.66 6.34
C HIS A 259 -24.51 9.15 6.43
N ALA A 260 -23.67 9.96 7.07
CA ALA A 260 -23.88 11.41 7.19
C ALA A 260 -23.72 12.15 5.85
N HIS A 261 -22.80 11.69 5.00
CA HIS A 261 -22.48 12.29 3.70
C HIS A 261 -22.50 11.22 2.60
N PRO A 262 -23.70 10.92 2.03
CA PRO A 262 -23.85 9.83 1.05
C PRO A 262 -22.98 9.96 -0.20
N LEU A 263 -22.53 11.16 -0.56
CA LEU A 263 -21.59 11.38 -1.67
C LEU A 263 -20.29 10.59 -1.51
N LEU A 264 -19.87 10.29 -0.27
CA LEU A 264 -18.65 9.52 -0.01
C LEU A 264 -18.73 8.09 -0.57
N TRP A 265 -19.93 7.52 -0.76
CA TRP A 265 -20.11 6.22 -1.42
C TRP A 265 -19.64 6.21 -2.89
N ALA A 266 -19.46 7.38 -3.52
CA ALA A 266 -18.85 7.46 -4.84
C ALA A 266 -17.42 6.88 -4.84
N LEU A 267 -16.65 7.01 -3.75
CA LEU A 267 -15.27 6.52 -3.68
C LEU A 267 -15.15 4.99 -3.83
N PRO A 268 -15.83 4.14 -3.03
CA PRO A 268 -15.80 2.71 -3.24
C PRO A 268 -16.43 2.29 -4.56
N VAL A 269 -17.48 3.00 -5.03
CA VAL A 269 -18.10 2.74 -6.34
C VAL A 269 -17.10 2.97 -7.48
N LEU A 270 -16.32 4.05 -7.45
CA LEU A 270 -15.26 4.32 -8.41
C LEU A 270 -14.16 3.25 -8.35
N GLY A 271 -13.82 2.77 -7.15
CA GLY A 271 -12.91 1.65 -6.96
C GLY A 271 -13.39 0.37 -7.66
N PHE A 272 -14.64 -0.04 -7.41
CA PHE A 272 -15.25 -1.18 -8.10
C PHE A 272 -15.35 -0.98 -9.61
N ALA A 273 -15.79 0.20 -10.05
CA ALA A 273 -15.90 0.51 -11.47
C ALA A 273 -14.54 0.41 -12.18
N GLY A 274 -13.47 0.95 -11.59
CA GLY A 274 -12.13 0.84 -12.15
C GLY A 274 -11.65 -0.60 -12.29
N MET A 275 -11.85 -1.43 -11.27
CA MET A 275 -11.49 -2.86 -11.32
C MET A 275 -12.34 -3.65 -12.32
N LEU A 276 -13.64 -3.38 -12.41
CA LEU A 276 -14.56 -4.04 -13.35
C LEU A 276 -14.29 -3.63 -14.80
N LEU A 277 -14.02 -2.35 -15.06
CA LEU A 277 -13.63 -1.87 -16.38
C LEU A 277 -12.30 -2.49 -16.82
N GLY A 278 -11.32 -2.58 -15.91
CA GLY A 278 -10.06 -3.27 -16.19
C GLY A 278 -10.25 -4.76 -16.49
N LEU A 279 -11.13 -5.43 -15.74
CA LEU A 279 -11.49 -6.83 -15.98
C LEU A 279 -12.17 -7.02 -17.33
N ALA A 280 -13.11 -6.14 -17.70
CA ALA A 280 -13.82 -6.18 -18.98
C ALA A 280 -12.89 -5.89 -20.16
N ALA A 281 -11.95 -4.95 -20.02
CA ALA A 281 -10.96 -4.64 -21.05
C ALA A 281 -9.96 -5.80 -21.28
N ALA A 282 -9.75 -6.65 -20.27
CA ALA A 282 -8.98 -7.89 -20.40
C ALA A 282 -9.82 -9.11 -20.81
N GLY A 283 -11.15 -8.96 -20.93
CA GLY A 283 -12.10 -9.95 -21.44
C GLY A 283 -11.81 -10.36 -22.87
#